data_AF-K9RLL1-F1
#
_entry.id   AF-K9RLL1-F1
#
_cell.length_a   1.000
_cell.length_b   1.000
_cell.length_c   1.000
_cell.angle_alpha   90.00
_cell.angle_beta   90.00
_cell.angle_gamma   90.00
#
_symmetry.space_group_name_H-M   'P 1'
#
loop_
_entity.id
_entity.type
_entity.pdbx_description
1 polymer ?
#
loop_
_entity_poly.entity_id
_entity_poly.type
_entity_poly.pdbx_seq_one_letter_code
_entity_poly.pdbx_strand_id
1 'polypeptide(L)'
;MLFVPVLTTNPASAAKPEHVKKLLDTKKCNRCDLSSADFNRKNLRKVDLGSSDLSYANLSYAQLNRAELYRANLRSTNLSHADLSYADLSQADLSNANLSNADLSYADLSDTKLTGINLSNTKLRGTRLDDVNLYGVNLSGADLSGVNLRYVNLNGAILNRVNLKYANLKNFDFKGTSLQNADLSGANLRNANFRNAKLQNANLSNTNLDGANLRYAELIGVRLNGASLRNADLRGANLDIKYIPDDNFIADASDFMNWGHNRYHRDDYQSAVTYYSRAIELDSRSAAAYTYRGLAKSKLQNYQGALDDYERAIEINPSYAEAYNNRAYLYIQQEKYQLALQDFDRAISINPQYASAYNGKASIYVEQKDYSKAVQNATEAIRFNSRYARAYNNRGLGQYGLKNYQAAAKDFRNAIKFSRRWATAYYNSGRARYAIGLYKDATKHFDKAIKINREHVDAYYYRSLARFDRKKYEDAIKDSNRVIARNPSYAAAYEIKGKSLLALNKPVEAKQAFDKAVKIYAQKQDKESLQRLQKMIAGI
;
A
#
# COMPACT_ATOMS: atom_id res chain seq x y z
N MET A 1 -18.38 45.84 -56.26
CA MET A 1 -18.50 46.36 -54.87
C MET A 1 -19.63 45.60 -54.20
N LEU A 2 -19.29 44.60 -53.39
CA LEU A 2 -20.28 43.82 -52.62
C LEU A 2 -20.14 44.21 -51.16
N PHE A 3 -21.24 44.73 -50.61
CA PHE A 3 -21.45 44.93 -49.18
C PHE A 3 -21.26 43.61 -48.43
N VAL A 4 -20.45 43.63 -47.37
CA VAL A 4 -20.42 42.58 -46.34
C VAL A 4 -20.73 43.27 -44.99
N PRO A 5 -21.68 42.76 -44.19
CA PRO A 5 -22.28 43.52 -43.12
C PRO A 5 -21.38 43.61 -41.88
N VAL A 6 -21.47 44.76 -41.22
CA VAL A 6 -21.02 44.99 -39.85
C VAL A 6 -21.63 43.91 -38.95
N LEU A 7 -20.76 43.11 -38.31
CA LEU A 7 -21.15 42.22 -37.21
C LEU A 7 -21.64 43.09 -36.05
N THR A 8 -22.95 43.30 -35.98
CA THR A 8 -23.64 43.86 -34.82
C THR A 8 -23.54 42.85 -33.68
N THR A 9 -22.66 43.12 -32.72
CA THR A 9 -22.63 42.36 -31.47
C THR A 9 -23.89 42.68 -30.70
N ASN A 10 -24.78 41.70 -30.60
CA ASN A 10 -26.07 41.79 -29.93
C ASN A 10 -25.86 42.12 -28.43
N PRO A 11 -26.25 43.30 -27.91
CA PRO A 11 -26.12 43.67 -26.50
C PRO A 11 -27.22 43.03 -25.61
N ALA A 12 -27.79 41.91 -26.03
CA ALA A 12 -29.12 41.42 -25.66
C ALA A 12 -29.26 40.79 -24.26
N SER A 13 -28.36 41.05 -23.31
CA SER A 13 -28.51 40.54 -21.94
C SER A 13 -28.14 41.53 -20.83
N ALA A 14 -27.62 42.71 -21.18
CA ALA A 14 -27.23 43.70 -20.16
C ALA A 14 -28.43 44.54 -19.72
N ALA A 15 -28.49 44.87 -18.42
CA ALA A 15 -29.51 45.78 -17.90
C ALA A 15 -29.50 47.16 -18.59
N LYS A 16 -28.32 47.62 -19.02
CA LYS A 16 -28.11 48.88 -19.77
C LYS A 16 -27.20 48.69 -20.99
N PRO A 17 -27.75 48.37 -22.17
CA PRO A 17 -27.00 48.19 -23.42
C PRO A 17 -26.09 49.38 -23.80
N GLU A 18 -26.49 50.60 -23.47
CA GLU A 18 -25.72 51.82 -23.71
C GLU A 18 -24.41 51.87 -22.92
N HIS A 19 -24.40 51.30 -21.71
CA HIS A 19 -23.19 51.17 -20.91
C HIS A 19 -22.24 50.12 -21.48
N VAL A 20 -22.77 49.02 -22.02
CA VAL A 20 -21.96 48.02 -22.75
C VAL A 20 -21.28 48.68 -23.94
N LYS A 21 -22.02 49.45 -24.74
CA LYS A 21 -21.45 50.20 -25.86
C LYS A 21 -20.36 51.17 -25.41
N LYS A 22 -20.63 51.98 -24.38
CA LYS A 22 -19.66 52.92 -23.80
C LYS A 22 -18.38 52.22 -23.36
N LEU A 23 -18.48 51.07 -22.68
CA LEU A 23 -17.31 50.29 -22.26
C LEU A 23 -16.51 49.79 -23.46
N LEU A 24 -17.19 49.25 -24.49
CA LEU A 24 -16.51 48.70 -25.65
C LEU A 24 -15.81 49.78 -26.49
N ASP A 25 -16.41 50.96 -26.61
CA ASP A 25 -15.89 52.08 -27.40
C ASP A 25 -14.74 52.81 -26.68
N THR A 26 -14.87 53.02 -25.37
CA THR A 26 -13.97 53.92 -24.62
C THR A 26 -13.01 53.21 -23.66
N LYS A 27 -13.24 51.92 -23.38
CA LYS A 27 -12.58 51.15 -22.31
C LYS A 27 -12.77 51.73 -20.90
N LYS A 28 -13.66 52.71 -20.72
CA LYS A 28 -13.93 53.37 -19.43
C LYS A 28 -15.42 53.42 -19.15
N CYS A 29 -15.84 52.78 -18.06
CA CYS A 29 -17.24 52.78 -17.64
C CYS A 29 -17.35 52.73 -16.12
N ASN A 30 -16.80 53.72 -15.42
CA ASN A 30 -16.95 53.86 -13.96
C ASN A 30 -18.42 54.02 -13.56
N ARG A 31 -18.82 53.34 -12.49
CA ARG A 31 -20.19 53.37 -11.94
C ARG A 31 -21.26 53.01 -12.98
N CYS A 32 -20.90 52.18 -13.95
CA CYS A 32 -21.84 51.68 -14.94
C CYS A 32 -22.63 50.49 -14.38
N ASP A 33 -23.88 50.38 -14.80
CA ASP A 33 -24.65 49.14 -14.67
C ASP A 33 -24.43 48.30 -15.94
N LEU A 34 -23.73 47.19 -15.76
CA LEU A 34 -23.39 46.17 -16.74
C LEU A 34 -23.89 44.79 -16.26
N SER A 35 -24.85 44.78 -15.34
CA SER A 35 -25.39 43.55 -14.78
C SER A 35 -25.99 42.68 -15.90
N SER A 36 -25.80 41.35 -15.78
CA SER A 36 -26.21 40.33 -16.74
C SER A 36 -25.59 40.43 -18.15
N ALA A 37 -24.66 41.37 -18.40
CA ALA A 37 -24.03 41.54 -19.70
C ALA A 37 -23.18 40.33 -20.11
N ASP A 38 -23.19 39.99 -21.41
CA ASP A 38 -22.34 38.96 -21.98
C ASP A 38 -21.05 39.54 -22.58
N PHE A 39 -19.95 39.28 -21.89
CA PHE A 39 -18.58 39.63 -22.26
C PHE A 39 -17.72 38.39 -22.53
N ASN A 40 -18.33 37.24 -22.86
CA ASN A 40 -17.59 36.03 -23.18
C ASN A 40 -16.53 36.30 -24.25
N ARG A 41 -15.28 35.89 -23.95
CA ARG A 41 -14.11 36.03 -24.86
C ARG A 41 -13.80 37.47 -25.30
N LYS A 42 -14.36 38.48 -24.64
CA LYS A 42 -14.10 39.89 -25.00
C LYS A 42 -12.72 40.33 -24.54
N ASN A 43 -12.10 41.17 -25.36
CA ASN A 43 -10.87 41.86 -25.00
C ASN A 43 -11.22 43.13 -24.20
N LEU A 44 -11.06 43.03 -22.88
CA LEU A 44 -11.32 44.08 -21.89
C LEU A 44 -10.03 44.43 -21.14
N ARG A 45 -8.89 44.39 -21.83
CA ARG A 45 -7.59 44.70 -21.23
C ARG A 45 -7.53 46.16 -20.81
N LYS A 46 -7.01 46.43 -19.60
CA LYS A 46 -6.87 47.79 -19.05
C LYS A 46 -8.16 48.61 -19.03
N VAL A 47 -9.32 47.95 -18.95
CA VAL A 47 -10.57 48.68 -18.78
C VAL A 47 -10.66 49.27 -17.38
N ASP A 48 -11.33 50.41 -17.30
CA ASP A 48 -11.68 51.04 -16.03
C ASP A 48 -13.18 50.82 -15.76
N LEU A 49 -13.46 49.95 -14.78
CA LEU A 49 -14.77 49.48 -14.36
C LEU A 49 -14.99 49.75 -12.86
N GLY A 50 -14.23 50.67 -12.27
CA GLY A 50 -14.32 51.02 -10.86
C GLY A 50 -15.75 51.30 -10.41
N SER A 51 -16.13 50.71 -9.27
CA SER A 51 -17.46 50.86 -8.65
C SER A 51 -18.65 50.53 -9.57
N SER A 52 -18.45 49.72 -10.61
CA SER A 52 -19.52 49.32 -11.55
C SER A 52 -20.25 48.07 -11.09
N ASP A 53 -21.49 47.89 -11.54
CA ASP A 53 -22.27 46.67 -11.33
C ASP A 53 -22.09 45.72 -12.51
N LEU A 54 -21.48 44.56 -12.26
CA LEU A 54 -21.29 43.45 -13.18
C LEU A 54 -21.95 42.16 -12.64
N SER A 55 -22.87 42.30 -11.69
CA SER A 55 -23.55 41.14 -11.10
C SER A 55 -24.22 40.30 -12.19
N TYR A 56 -24.12 38.98 -12.06
CA TYR A 56 -24.64 38.00 -13.03
C TYR A 56 -24.06 38.09 -14.46
N ALA A 57 -23.06 38.95 -14.71
CA ALA A 57 -22.45 39.05 -16.03
C ALA A 57 -21.66 37.78 -16.42
N ASN A 58 -21.57 37.50 -17.71
CA ASN A 58 -20.76 36.43 -18.25
C ASN A 58 -19.43 36.98 -18.79
N LEU A 59 -18.36 36.89 -18.01
CA LEU A 59 -17.00 37.30 -18.37
C LEU A 59 -16.08 36.09 -18.63
N SER A 60 -16.65 34.92 -18.91
CA SER A 60 -15.86 33.72 -19.15
C SER A 60 -14.92 33.89 -20.35
N TYR A 61 -13.67 33.43 -20.22
CA TYR A 61 -12.60 33.62 -21.21
C TYR A 61 -12.28 35.07 -21.57
N ALA A 62 -12.78 36.08 -20.84
CA ALA A 62 -12.47 37.47 -21.12
C ALA A 62 -11.01 37.80 -20.80
N GLN A 63 -10.41 38.71 -21.57
CA GLN A 63 -9.08 39.27 -21.28
C GLN A 63 -9.26 40.53 -20.44
N LEU A 64 -9.01 40.46 -19.13
CA LEU A 64 -9.13 41.53 -18.15
C LEU A 64 -7.77 41.91 -17.55
N ASN A 65 -6.66 41.54 -18.18
CA ASN A 65 -5.36 41.81 -17.58
C ASN A 65 -5.11 43.31 -17.43
N ARG A 66 -4.68 43.70 -16.22
CA ARG A 66 -4.54 45.09 -15.76
C ARG A 66 -5.85 45.89 -15.74
N ALA A 67 -7.02 45.25 -15.65
CA ALA A 67 -8.29 45.96 -15.47
C ALA A 67 -8.40 46.58 -14.07
N GLU A 68 -9.07 47.73 -13.99
CA GLU A 68 -9.43 48.39 -12.73
C GLU A 68 -10.88 48.03 -12.39
N LEU A 69 -11.05 47.15 -11.43
CA LEU A 69 -12.33 46.61 -10.93
C LEU A 69 -12.55 46.93 -9.44
N TYR A 70 -11.80 47.90 -8.89
CA TYR A 70 -11.89 48.28 -7.50
C TYR A 70 -13.34 48.66 -7.13
N ARG A 71 -13.82 48.15 -5.99
CA ARG A 71 -15.21 48.33 -5.50
C ARG A 71 -16.32 47.88 -6.46
N ALA A 72 -16.03 47.13 -7.50
CA ALA A 72 -17.04 46.63 -8.41
C ALA A 72 -17.94 45.57 -7.75
N ASN A 73 -19.21 45.52 -8.14
CA ASN A 73 -20.13 44.44 -7.78
C ASN A 73 -20.01 43.32 -8.84
N LEU A 74 -19.33 42.24 -8.51
CA LEU A 74 -19.10 41.04 -9.33
C LEU A 74 -19.84 39.82 -8.76
N ARG A 75 -20.95 40.06 -8.05
CA ARG A 75 -21.72 39.00 -7.41
C ARG A 75 -22.32 38.05 -8.45
N SER A 76 -22.12 36.75 -8.24
CA SER A 76 -22.61 35.68 -9.14
C SER A 76 -22.13 35.80 -10.59
N THR A 77 -21.04 36.53 -10.84
CA THR A 77 -20.46 36.69 -12.18
C THR A 77 -19.73 35.42 -12.60
N ASN A 78 -19.85 35.03 -13.87
CA ASN A 78 -19.05 33.95 -14.44
C ASN A 78 -17.72 34.50 -14.99
N LEU A 79 -16.63 34.32 -14.25
CA LEU A 79 -15.26 34.71 -14.61
C LEU A 79 -14.40 33.49 -14.96
N SER A 80 -15.00 32.32 -15.24
CA SER A 80 -14.24 31.11 -15.50
C SER A 80 -13.31 31.29 -16.70
N HIS A 81 -12.06 30.83 -16.60
CA HIS A 81 -11.03 30.98 -17.63
C HIS A 81 -10.65 32.42 -18.01
N ALA A 82 -11.11 33.45 -17.27
CA ALA A 82 -10.72 34.82 -17.53
C ALA A 82 -9.26 35.09 -17.16
N ASP A 83 -8.60 35.99 -17.90
CA ASP A 83 -7.28 36.51 -17.56
C ASP A 83 -7.43 37.83 -16.80
N LEU A 84 -7.33 37.77 -15.47
CA LEU A 84 -7.35 38.89 -14.53
C LEU A 84 -5.94 39.23 -14.03
N SER A 85 -4.89 38.80 -14.73
CA SER A 85 -3.52 39.03 -14.26
C SER A 85 -3.24 40.53 -14.10
N TYR A 86 -2.63 40.91 -12.97
CA TYR A 86 -2.39 42.31 -12.58
C TYR A 86 -3.63 43.21 -12.47
N ALA A 87 -4.85 42.64 -12.39
CA ALA A 87 -6.06 43.44 -12.19
C ALA A 87 -6.17 43.93 -10.74
N ASP A 88 -6.76 45.12 -10.56
CA ASP A 88 -7.14 45.63 -9.25
C ASP A 88 -8.59 45.28 -8.96
N LEU A 89 -8.83 44.30 -8.08
CA LEU A 89 -10.15 43.93 -7.58
C LEU A 89 -10.36 44.38 -6.13
N SER A 90 -9.53 45.28 -5.60
CA SER A 90 -9.60 45.68 -4.20
C SER A 90 -11.01 46.16 -3.82
N GLN A 91 -11.49 45.74 -2.65
CA GLN A 91 -12.83 46.07 -2.13
C GLN A 91 -14.02 45.63 -3.01
N ALA A 92 -13.82 44.79 -4.03
CA ALA A 92 -14.90 44.27 -4.87
C ALA A 92 -15.75 43.21 -4.15
N ASP A 93 -17.01 43.07 -4.57
CA ASP A 93 -17.90 41.99 -4.12
C ASP A 93 -17.95 40.87 -5.15
N LEU A 94 -17.28 39.76 -4.87
CA LEU A 94 -17.18 38.57 -5.73
C LEU A 94 -18.01 37.40 -5.16
N SER A 95 -18.97 37.69 -4.29
CA SER A 95 -19.77 36.66 -3.63
C SER A 95 -20.46 35.76 -4.66
N ASN A 96 -20.32 34.44 -4.51
CA ASN A 96 -20.83 33.41 -5.44
C ASN A 96 -20.31 33.50 -6.88
N ALA A 97 -19.26 34.26 -7.15
CA ALA A 97 -18.66 34.30 -8.49
C ALA A 97 -17.95 32.98 -8.80
N ASN A 98 -17.92 32.62 -10.09
CA ASN A 98 -17.16 31.46 -10.57
C ASN A 98 -15.87 31.93 -11.23
N LEU A 99 -14.72 31.71 -10.59
CA LEU A 99 -13.41 32.01 -11.14
C LEU A 99 -12.63 30.74 -11.51
N SER A 100 -13.29 29.59 -11.64
CA SER A 100 -12.59 28.35 -11.96
C SER A 100 -11.69 28.51 -13.19
N ASN A 101 -10.44 28.08 -13.08
CA ASN A 101 -9.42 28.18 -14.14
C ASN A 101 -9.01 29.61 -14.57
N ALA A 102 -9.42 30.66 -13.82
CA ALA A 102 -9.00 32.02 -14.10
C ALA A 102 -7.53 32.28 -13.72
N ASP A 103 -6.91 33.25 -14.38
CA ASP A 103 -5.57 33.74 -14.07
C ASP A 103 -5.67 35.04 -13.27
N LEU A 104 -5.40 35.00 -11.97
CA LEU A 104 -5.33 36.16 -11.09
C LEU A 104 -3.89 36.49 -10.68
N SER A 105 -2.90 36.01 -11.44
CA SER A 105 -1.49 36.21 -11.07
C SER A 105 -1.20 37.69 -10.86
N TYR A 106 -0.66 38.04 -9.70
CA TYR A 106 -0.33 39.42 -9.29
C TYR A 106 -1.52 40.39 -9.23
N ALA A 107 -2.76 39.90 -9.17
CA ALA A 107 -3.92 40.74 -8.93
C ALA A 107 -3.97 41.24 -7.48
N ASP A 108 -4.68 42.34 -7.26
CA ASP A 108 -5.00 42.84 -5.93
C ASP A 108 -6.42 42.42 -5.55
N LEU A 109 -6.56 41.55 -4.53
CA LEU A 109 -7.83 41.11 -3.99
C LEU A 109 -8.05 41.62 -2.55
N SER A 110 -7.29 42.62 -2.12
CA SER A 110 -7.39 43.13 -0.75
C SER A 110 -8.82 43.60 -0.44
N ASP A 111 -9.30 43.28 0.76
CA ASP A 111 -10.65 43.62 1.23
C ASP A 111 -11.81 43.11 0.34
N THR A 112 -11.60 42.07 -0.49
CA THR A 112 -12.67 41.51 -1.34
C THR A 112 -13.63 40.61 -0.56
N LYS A 113 -14.92 40.65 -0.94
CA LYS A 113 -15.92 39.69 -0.43
C LYS A 113 -15.93 38.45 -1.32
N LEU A 114 -15.54 37.31 -0.76
CA LEU A 114 -15.38 36.04 -1.50
C LEU A 114 -16.34 34.93 -1.04
N THR A 115 -17.41 35.26 -0.32
CA THR A 115 -18.33 34.23 0.22
C THR A 115 -18.96 33.42 -0.90
N GLY A 116 -18.78 32.08 -0.86
CA GLY A 116 -19.33 31.16 -1.87
C GLY A 116 -18.59 31.14 -3.21
N ILE A 117 -17.43 31.80 -3.32
CA ILE A 117 -16.65 31.82 -4.56
C ILE A 117 -16.10 30.44 -4.94
N ASN A 118 -15.97 30.16 -6.24
CA ASN A 118 -15.22 29.01 -6.73
C ASN A 118 -13.85 29.43 -7.29
N LEU A 119 -12.77 29.02 -6.62
CA LEU A 119 -11.38 29.26 -7.01
C LEU A 119 -10.64 27.97 -7.45
N SER A 120 -11.37 26.94 -7.89
CA SER A 120 -10.72 25.69 -8.34
C SER A 120 -9.82 25.93 -9.57
N ASN A 121 -8.59 25.42 -9.53
CA ASN A 121 -7.58 25.55 -10.59
C ASN A 121 -7.21 27.00 -10.96
N THR A 122 -7.46 27.98 -10.10
CA THR A 122 -7.05 29.37 -10.37
C THR A 122 -5.56 29.55 -10.20
N LYS A 123 -4.96 30.42 -11.01
CA LYS A 123 -3.59 30.91 -10.77
C LYS A 123 -3.66 32.13 -9.87
N LEU A 124 -3.19 32.01 -8.64
CA LEU A 124 -3.15 33.07 -7.63
C LEU A 124 -1.71 33.47 -7.29
N ARG A 125 -0.71 33.07 -8.08
CA ARG A 125 0.70 33.36 -7.82
C ARG A 125 0.93 34.87 -7.63
N GLY A 126 1.48 35.23 -6.48
CA GLY A 126 1.80 36.62 -6.14
C GLY A 126 0.59 37.56 -5.96
N THR A 127 -0.63 37.01 -5.87
CA THR A 127 -1.85 37.78 -5.58
C THR A 127 -1.77 38.41 -4.19
N ARG A 128 -2.21 39.65 -4.04
CA ARG A 128 -2.39 40.29 -2.73
C ARG A 128 -3.73 39.86 -2.15
N LEU A 129 -3.72 39.23 -0.98
CA LEU A 129 -4.90 38.69 -0.30
C LEU A 129 -5.06 39.30 1.11
N ASP A 130 -4.64 40.56 1.26
CA ASP A 130 -4.67 41.25 2.54
C ASP A 130 -6.14 41.40 2.99
N ASP A 131 -6.43 41.01 4.24
CA ASP A 131 -7.75 41.07 4.87
C ASP A 131 -8.88 40.30 4.14
N VAL A 132 -8.51 39.26 3.39
CA VAL A 132 -9.46 38.37 2.69
C VAL A 132 -9.90 37.18 3.55
N ASN A 133 -11.20 36.85 3.52
CA ASN A 133 -11.74 35.63 4.12
C ASN A 133 -11.99 34.53 3.08
N LEU A 134 -11.25 33.42 3.15
CA LEU A 134 -11.38 32.25 2.28
C LEU A 134 -12.00 31.03 3.01
N TYR A 135 -12.78 31.27 4.05
CA TYR A 135 -13.49 30.22 4.79
C TYR A 135 -14.36 29.36 3.86
N GLY A 136 -14.17 28.03 3.91
CA GLY A 136 -14.95 27.07 3.14
C GLY A 136 -14.75 27.12 1.61
N VAL A 137 -13.80 27.91 1.11
CA VAL A 137 -13.59 28.07 -0.34
C VAL A 137 -12.95 26.83 -0.96
N ASN A 138 -13.39 26.46 -2.16
CA ASN A 138 -12.74 25.42 -2.95
C ASN A 138 -11.54 25.99 -3.70
N LEU A 139 -10.33 25.61 -3.26
CA LEU A 139 -9.03 25.98 -3.85
C LEU A 139 -8.34 24.76 -4.47
N SER A 140 -9.09 23.71 -4.79
CA SER A 140 -8.52 22.48 -5.34
C SER A 140 -7.77 22.79 -6.64
N GLY A 141 -6.50 22.40 -6.71
CA GLY A 141 -5.61 22.64 -7.86
C GLY A 141 -5.17 24.10 -8.05
N ALA A 142 -5.50 25.02 -7.15
CA ALA A 142 -5.08 26.41 -7.26
C ALA A 142 -3.56 26.57 -7.08
N ASP A 143 -2.97 27.54 -7.78
CA ASP A 143 -1.56 27.92 -7.63
C ASP A 143 -1.43 29.15 -6.72
N LEU A 144 -1.08 28.92 -5.47
CA LEU A 144 -0.82 29.92 -4.42
C LEU A 144 0.69 30.07 -4.16
N SER A 145 1.54 29.68 -5.11
CA SER A 145 2.98 29.76 -4.93
C SER A 145 3.46 31.17 -4.63
N GLY A 146 4.32 31.30 -3.61
CA GLY A 146 4.88 32.58 -3.17
C GLY A 146 3.89 33.58 -2.57
N VAL A 147 2.62 33.21 -2.34
CA VAL A 147 1.63 34.09 -1.72
C VAL A 147 1.89 34.21 -0.21
N ASN A 148 1.71 35.41 0.34
CA ASN A 148 1.71 35.63 1.78
C ASN A 148 0.32 35.36 2.35
N LEU A 149 0.16 34.28 3.11
CA LEU A 149 -1.14 33.85 3.66
C LEU A 149 -1.26 34.08 5.17
N ARG A 150 -0.35 34.87 5.78
CA ARG A 150 -0.20 34.99 7.24
C ARG A 150 -1.48 35.36 8.01
N TYR A 151 -2.40 36.08 7.39
CA TYR A 151 -3.64 36.56 8.02
C TYR A 151 -4.92 36.09 7.31
N VAL A 152 -4.81 35.18 6.36
CA VAL A 152 -5.94 34.70 5.56
C VAL A 152 -6.62 33.53 6.27
N ASN A 153 -7.94 33.61 6.46
CA ASN A 153 -8.71 32.51 7.05
C ASN A 153 -9.02 31.44 5.99
N LEU A 154 -8.38 30.27 6.05
CA LEU A 154 -8.68 29.09 5.21
C LEU A 154 -9.42 27.98 5.96
N ASN A 155 -10.01 28.27 7.13
CA ASN A 155 -10.70 27.23 7.89
C ASN A 155 -11.82 26.60 7.04
N GLY A 156 -11.85 25.27 6.98
CA GLY A 156 -12.80 24.51 6.16
C GLY A 156 -12.54 24.52 4.65
N ALA A 157 -11.49 25.18 4.16
CA ALA A 157 -11.15 25.18 2.74
C ALA A 157 -10.70 23.80 2.25
N ILE A 158 -10.98 23.50 0.98
CA ILE A 158 -10.53 22.29 0.30
C ILE A 158 -9.28 22.64 -0.51
N LEU A 159 -8.12 22.09 -0.11
CA LEU A 159 -6.79 22.41 -0.65
C LEU A 159 -6.13 21.21 -1.34
N ASN A 160 -6.95 20.30 -1.90
CA ASN A 160 -6.42 19.13 -2.59
C ASN A 160 -5.64 19.56 -3.85
N ARG A 161 -4.45 18.99 -4.05
CA ARG A 161 -3.55 19.32 -5.18
C ARG A 161 -3.13 20.80 -5.27
N VAL A 162 -3.27 21.57 -4.19
CA VAL A 162 -2.86 22.98 -4.17
C VAL A 162 -1.34 23.10 -4.30
N ASN A 163 -0.87 24.13 -5.00
CA ASN A 163 0.54 24.52 -5.00
C ASN A 163 0.78 25.65 -4.00
N LEU A 164 1.45 25.36 -2.90
CA LEU A 164 1.86 26.27 -1.83
C LEU A 164 3.40 26.36 -1.72
N LYS A 165 4.12 26.08 -2.82
CA LYS A 165 5.58 26.11 -2.84
C LYS A 165 6.11 27.47 -2.39
N TYR A 166 7.09 27.45 -1.49
CA TYR A 166 7.72 28.64 -0.88
C TYR A 166 6.75 29.62 -0.20
N ALA A 167 5.52 29.22 0.11
CA ALA A 167 4.56 30.08 0.80
C ALA A 167 5.00 30.34 2.25
N ASN A 168 4.68 31.54 2.76
CA ASN A 168 4.85 31.86 4.17
C ASN A 168 3.55 31.54 4.94
N LEU A 169 3.60 30.48 5.73
CA LEU A 169 2.48 29.85 6.43
C LEU A 169 2.78 29.68 7.93
N LYS A 170 3.61 30.58 8.48
CA LYS A 170 3.95 30.59 9.90
C LYS A 170 2.69 30.83 10.76
N ASN A 171 2.51 30.01 11.80
CA ASN A 171 1.35 29.99 12.70
C ASN A 171 0.01 29.69 12.00
N PHE A 172 0.03 29.16 10.77
CA PHE A 172 -1.20 28.95 10.01
C PHE A 172 -2.04 27.78 10.57
N ASP A 173 -3.37 27.92 10.61
CA ASP A 173 -4.27 26.87 11.07
C ASP A 173 -4.77 25.99 9.91
N PHE A 174 -4.23 24.77 9.83
CA PHE A 174 -4.62 23.72 8.88
C PHE A 174 -5.50 22.64 9.52
N LYS A 175 -6.04 22.86 10.72
CA LYS A 175 -6.77 21.83 11.47
C LYS A 175 -7.92 21.23 10.65
N GLY A 176 -7.89 19.91 10.47
CA GLY A 176 -8.91 19.16 9.73
C GLY A 176 -8.95 19.42 8.21
N THR A 177 -8.02 20.21 7.67
CA THR A 177 -7.99 20.53 6.23
C THR A 177 -7.56 19.33 5.39
N SER A 178 -8.02 19.29 4.14
CA SER A 178 -7.58 18.29 3.15
C SER A 178 -6.54 18.89 2.22
N LEU A 179 -5.31 18.39 2.32
CA LEU A 179 -4.11 18.76 1.58
C LEU A 179 -3.57 17.57 0.75
N GLN A 180 -4.45 16.66 0.34
CA GLN A 180 -4.06 15.47 -0.40
C GLN A 180 -3.36 15.85 -1.70
N ASN A 181 -2.17 15.30 -1.91
CA ASN A 181 -1.32 15.58 -3.07
C ASN A 181 -0.93 17.08 -3.23
N ALA A 182 -1.01 17.88 -2.16
CA ALA A 182 -0.56 19.27 -2.20
C ALA A 182 0.97 19.37 -2.31
N ASP A 183 1.46 20.41 -2.97
CA ASP A 183 2.89 20.75 -2.99
C ASP A 183 3.17 21.93 -2.05
N LEU A 184 3.77 21.65 -0.89
CA LEU A 184 4.18 22.64 0.09
C LEU A 184 5.71 22.79 0.11
N SER A 185 6.44 22.30 -0.89
CA SER A 185 7.90 22.25 -0.81
C SER A 185 8.53 23.62 -0.61
N GLY A 186 9.51 23.70 0.31
CA GLY A 186 10.16 24.96 0.67
C GLY A 186 9.29 25.96 1.45
N ALA A 187 8.06 25.62 1.83
CA ALA A 187 7.19 26.50 2.61
C ALA A 187 7.69 26.69 4.05
N ASN A 188 7.44 27.87 4.61
CA ASN A 188 7.65 28.16 6.04
C ASN A 188 6.38 27.81 6.82
N LEU A 189 6.38 26.67 7.52
CA LEU A 189 5.26 26.10 8.27
C LEU A 189 5.51 26.13 9.79
N ARG A 190 6.39 27.00 10.26
CA ARG A 190 6.75 27.09 11.68
C ARG A 190 5.51 27.36 12.53
N ASN A 191 5.30 26.56 13.59
CA ASN A 191 4.15 26.58 14.47
C ASN A 191 2.78 26.40 13.78
N ALA A 192 2.73 25.88 12.55
CA ALA A 192 1.47 25.63 11.87
C ALA A 192 0.68 24.51 12.58
N ASN A 193 -0.64 24.60 12.59
CA ASN A 193 -1.52 23.62 13.22
C ASN A 193 -2.11 22.66 12.18
N PHE A 194 -1.53 21.48 12.05
CA PHE A 194 -1.99 20.38 11.18
C PHE A 194 -2.83 19.32 11.90
N ARG A 195 -3.39 19.63 13.08
CA ARG A 195 -4.15 18.64 13.84
C ARG A 195 -5.30 18.04 13.00
N ASN A 196 -5.38 16.72 12.90
CA ASN A 196 -6.35 15.99 12.07
C ASN A 196 -6.31 16.31 10.56
N ALA A 197 -5.25 16.96 10.06
CA ALA A 197 -5.15 17.30 8.64
C ALA A 197 -4.84 16.05 7.79
N LYS A 198 -5.34 16.06 6.54
CA LYS A 198 -5.16 14.98 5.57
C LYS A 198 -4.09 15.35 4.56
N LEU A 199 -2.87 14.86 4.74
CA LEU A 199 -1.70 15.21 3.93
C LEU A 199 -1.21 14.06 3.05
N GLN A 200 -2.06 13.08 2.74
CA GLN A 200 -1.63 11.89 2.02
C GLN A 200 -0.99 12.28 0.68
N ASN A 201 0.21 11.75 0.43
CA ASN A 201 1.05 12.04 -0.73
C ASN A 201 1.46 13.52 -0.92
N ALA A 202 1.32 14.36 0.11
CA ALA A 202 1.77 15.75 0.03
C ALA A 202 3.30 15.85 -0.05
N ASN A 203 3.78 16.89 -0.73
CA ASN A 203 5.19 17.22 -0.81
C ASN A 203 5.54 18.27 0.26
N LEU A 204 6.17 17.83 1.35
CA LEU A 204 6.71 18.68 2.42
C LEU A 204 8.25 18.71 2.37
N SER A 205 8.85 18.51 1.19
CA SER A 205 10.31 18.54 1.08
C SER A 205 10.86 19.94 1.34
N ASN A 206 11.96 20.05 2.07
CA ASN A 206 12.63 21.29 2.43
C ASN A 206 11.74 22.31 3.20
N THR A 207 10.70 21.85 3.90
CA THR A 207 9.84 22.75 4.70
C THR A 207 10.39 22.99 6.10
N ASN A 208 10.10 24.17 6.66
CA ASN A 208 10.29 24.42 8.09
C ASN A 208 9.01 24.07 8.86
N LEU A 209 8.95 22.91 9.50
CA LEU A 209 7.84 22.45 10.36
C LEU A 209 8.16 22.63 11.86
N ASP A 210 9.12 23.47 12.22
CA ASP A 210 9.51 23.65 13.62
C ASP A 210 8.30 24.06 14.48
N GLY A 211 8.07 23.35 15.58
CA GLY A 211 6.96 23.59 16.50
C GLY A 211 5.56 23.33 15.93
N ALA A 212 5.46 22.73 14.73
CA ALA A 212 4.17 22.43 14.12
C ALA A 212 3.39 21.37 14.92
N ASN A 213 2.08 21.52 15.00
CA ASN A 213 1.19 20.54 15.63
C ASN A 213 0.65 19.58 14.57
N LEU A 214 1.23 18.39 14.43
CA LEU A 214 0.86 17.34 13.48
C LEU A 214 0.02 16.23 14.12
N ARG A 215 -0.55 16.47 15.30
CA ARG A 215 -1.28 15.43 16.04
C ARG A 215 -2.42 14.84 15.22
N TYR A 216 -2.49 13.52 15.16
CA TYR A 216 -3.51 12.78 14.40
C TYR A 216 -3.58 13.11 12.90
N ALA A 217 -2.52 13.72 12.34
CA ALA A 217 -2.46 13.98 10.91
C ALA A 217 -2.28 12.68 10.12
N GLU A 218 -2.87 12.62 8.93
CA GLU A 218 -2.69 11.51 7.99
C GLU A 218 -1.51 11.81 7.06
N LEU A 219 -0.33 11.26 7.38
CA LEU A 219 0.95 11.55 6.73
C LEU A 219 1.44 10.44 5.79
N ILE A 220 0.55 9.55 5.36
CA ILE A 220 0.88 8.42 4.48
C ILE A 220 1.38 8.94 3.12
N GLY A 221 2.56 8.50 2.68
CA GLY A 221 3.17 8.88 1.41
C GLY A 221 3.76 10.30 1.38
N VAL A 222 3.79 11.00 2.52
CA VAL A 222 4.35 12.35 2.60
C VAL A 222 5.85 12.32 2.32
N ARG A 223 6.32 13.26 1.50
CA ARG A 223 7.77 13.49 1.28
C ARG A 223 8.28 14.54 2.26
N LEU A 224 9.20 14.17 3.15
CA LEU A 224 9.83 15.03 4.16
C LEU A 224 11.33 15.26 3.94
N ASN A 225 11.86 14.98 2.74
CA ASN A 225 13.29 15.11 2.48
C ASN A 225 13.74 16.57 2.73
N GLY A 226 14.71 16.76 3.63
CA GLY A 226 15.21 18.09 4.01
C GLY A 226 14.26 18.94 4.86
N ALA A 227 13.13 18.39 5.32
CA ALA A 227 12.23 19.10 6.22
C ALA A 227 12.81 19.15 7.65
N SER A 228 12.68 20.30 8.31
CA SER A 228 13.01 20.47 9.74
C SER A 228 11.77 20.21 10.58
N LEU A 229 11.85 19.29 11.55
CA LEU A 229 10.73 18.90 12.44
C LEU A 229 10.99 19.25 13.92
N ARG A 230 11.89 20.19 14.21
CA ARG A 230 12.31 20.47 15.59
C ARG A 230 11.12 20.88 16.45
N ASN A 231 10.89 20.16 17.55
CA ASN A 231 9.76 20.32 18.47
C ASN A 231 8.37 20.19 17.82
N ALA A 232 8.26 19.61 16.63
CA ALA A 232 6.97 19.30 16.02
C ALA A 232 6.28 18.17 16.81
N ASP A 233 4.96 18.23 16.99
CA ASP A 233 4.19 17.23 17.72
C ASP A 233 3.48 16.26 16.78
N LEU A 234 4.00 15.04 16.66
CA LEU A 234 3.51 13.99 15.76
C LEU A 234 2.64 12.95 16.46
N ARG A 235 2.24 13.17 17.73
CA ARG A 235 1.49 12.16 18.48
C ARG A 235 0.18 11.78 17.79
N GLY A 236 -0.03 10.49 17.59
CA GLY A 236 -1.17 9.92 16.88
C GLY A 236 -1.15 10.10 15.36
N ALA A 237 -0.11 10.72 14.78
CA ALA A 237 0.00 10.84 13.33
C ALA A 237 0.30 9.47 12.69
N ASN A 238 -0.28 9.22 11.52
CA ASN A 238 0.00 8.01 10.76
C ASN A 238 1.02 8.31 9.66
N LEU A 239 2.28 7.95 9.88
CA LEU A 239 3.37 8.11 8.91
C LEU A 239 3.98 6.78 8.51
N ASP A 240 4.46 6.75 7.27
CA ASP A 240 5.07 5.61 6.60
C ASP A 240 6.29 6.08 5.80
N ILE A 241 7.15 6.91 6.40
CA ILE A 241 8.41 7.41 5.80
C ILE A 241 9.61 6.54 6.16
N LYS A 242 10.52 6.35 5.21
CA LYS A 242 11.60 5.34 5.32
C LYS A 242 12.66 5.77 6.33
N TYR A 243 12.91 7.08 6.33
CA TYR A 243 13.84 7.76 7.20
C TYR A 243 13.05 8.74 8.02
N ILE A 244 13.18 8.62 9.34
CA ILE A 244 12.75 9.64 10.27
C ILE A 244 13.83 10.73 10.22
N PRO A 245 13.47 12.01 10.09
CA PRO A 245 14.44 13.09 10.24
C PRO A 245 15.10 13.02 11.63
N ASP A 246 16.41 13.21 11.71
CA ASP A 246 17.21 13.15 12.97
C ASP A 246 16.90 14.32 13.94
N ASP A 247 15.85 15.09 13.69
CA ASP A 247 15.40 16.19 14.53
C ASP A 247 14.69 15.68 15.79
N ASN A 248 14.79 16.46 16.88
CA ASN A 248 14.03 16.24 18.10
C ASN A 248 12.56 16.67 17.89
N PHE A 249 11.72 15.78 17.36
CA PHE A 249 10.25 15.93 17.38
C PHE A 249 9.63 15.16 18.55
N ILE A 250 8.36 15.46 18.84
CA ILE A 250 7.59 14.88 19.94
C ILE A 250 6.72 13.74 19.39
N ALA A 251 6.90 12.54 19.93
CA ALA A 251 6.09 11.36 19.68
C ALA A 251 6.19 10.40 20.87
N ASP A 252 5.17 9.58 21.09
CA ASP A 252 5.12 8.63 22.19
C ASP A 252 5.62 7.24 21.73
N ALA A 253 5.97 6.35 22.67
CA ALA A 253 6.41 4.99 22.32
C ALA A 253 5.39 4.24 21.45
N SER A 254 4.09 4.47 21.68
CA SER A 254 3.01 3.87 20.89
C SER A 254 2.98 4.35 19.42
N ASP A 255 3.42 5.58 19.14
CA ASP A 255 3.52 6.09 17.78
C ASP A 255 4.61 5.35 17.01
N PHE A 256 5.80 5.22 17.62
CA PHE A 256 6.91 4.45 17.07
C PHE A 256 6.53 2.98 16.86
N MET A 257 5.77 2.37 17.77
CA MET A 257 5.23 1.03 17.58
C MET A 257 4.35 0.93 16.33
N ASN A 258 3.43 1.85 16.14
CA ASN A 258 2.54 1.87 14.98
C ASN A 258 3.31 2.05 13.67
N TRP A 259 4.28 2.97 13.65
CA TRP A 259 5.13 3.20 12.48
C TRP A 259 6.01 1.98 12.18
N GLY A 260 6.50 1.29 13.22
CA GLY A 260 7.21 0.01 13.12
C GLY A 260 6.34 -1.10 12.51
N HIS A 261 5.08 -1.24 12.96
CA HIS A 261 4.14 -2.21 12.39
C HIS A 261 3.87 -1.94 10.90
N ASN A 262 3.63 -0.67 10.55
CA ASN A 262 3.44 -0.24 9.16
C ASN A 262 4.64 -0.64 8.28
N ARG A 263 5.87 -0.48 8.78
CA ARG A 263 7.09 -0.89 8.09
C ARG A 263 7.22 -2.38 7.93
N TYR A 264 6.96 -3.12 9.01
CA TYR A 264 7.00 -4.57 9.01
C TYR A 264 6.05 -5.15 7.95
N HIS A 265 4.83 -4.62 7.83
CA HIS A 265 3.85 -5.08 6.84
C HIS A 265 4.24 -4.78 5.38
N ARG A 266 5.19 -3.87 5.16
CA ARG A 266 5.75 -3.56 3.83
C ARG A 266 7.05 -4.30 3.55
N ASP A 267 7.39 -5.30 4.36
CA ASP A 267 8.63 -6.07 4.32
C ASP A 267 9.90 -5.20 4.51
N ASP A 268 9.74 -3.97 5.02
CA ASP A 268 10.85 -3.07 5.36
C ASP A 268 11.30 -3.30 6.80
N TYR A 269 11.86 -4.48 7.03
CA TYR A 269 12.20 -4.96 8.36
C TYR A 269 13.33 -4.13 9.02
N GLN A 270 14.23 -3.55 8.23
CA GLN A 270 15.30 -2.70 8.75
C GLN A 270 14.76 -1.43 9.39
N SER A 271 13.88 -0.71 8.68
CA SER A 271 13.23 0.47 9.25
C SER A 271 12.31 0.09 10.40
N ALA A 272 11.60 -1.06 10.34
CA ALA A 272 10.80 -1.53 11.46
C ALA A 272 11.64 -1.70 12.74
N VAL A 273 12.85 -2.27 12.65
CA VAL A 273 13.79 -2.36 13.78
C VAL A 273 14.14 -0.98 14.33
N THR A 274 14.40 0.01 13.48
CA THR A 274 14.69 1.39 13.91
C THR A 274 13.52 1.98 14.71
N TYR A 275 12.30 1.86 14.19
CA TYR A 275 11.10 2.36 14.88
C TYR A 275 10.88 1.67 16.23
N TYR A 276 10.96 0.33 16.29
CA TYR A 276 10.81 -0.38 17.56
C TYR A 276 11.93 -0.07 18.56
N SER A 277 13.17 0.15 18.11
CA SER A 277 14.26 0.59 18.98
C SER A 277 13.96 1.96 19.60
N ARG A 278 13.43 2.90 18.82
CA ARG A 278 13.02 4.20 19.36
C ARG A 278 11.84 4.10 20.32
N ALA A 279 10.91 3.18 20.09
CA ALA A 279 9.87 2.86 21.07
C ALA A 279 10.45 2.33 22.39
N ILE A 280 11.48 1.47 22.34
CA ILE A 280 12.18 0.93 23.52
C ILE A 280 12.98 2.02 24.26
N GLU A 281 13.59 2.96 23.53
CA GLU A 281 14.28 4.10 24.15
C GLU A 281 13.32 4.97 24.98
N LEU A 282 12.08 5.13 24.53
CA LEU A 282 11.04 5.88 25.23
C LEU A 282 10.35 5.06 26.33
N ASP A 283 10.19 3.75 26.13
CA ASP A 283 9.62 2.81 27.10
C ASP A 283 10.43 1.50 27.12
N SER A 284 11.43 1.46 28.01
CA SER A 284 12.32 0.30 28.18
C SER A 284 11.65 -0.91 28.84
N ARG A 285 10.39 -0.78 29.28
CA ARG A 285 9.59 -1.86 29.87
C ARG A 285 8.49 -2.35 28.93
N SER A 286 8.57 -2.03 27.63
CA SER A 286 7.62 -2.52 26.63
C SER A 286 7.98 -3.92 26.11
N ALA A 287 7.39 -4.97 26.70
CA ALA A 287 7.54 -6.34 26.20
C ALA A 287 7.10 -6.51 24.73
N ALA A 288 6.08 -5.75 24.32
CA ALA A 288 5.61 -5.73 22.94
C ALA A 288 6.68 -5.18 21.98
N ALA A 289 7.34 -4.06 22.33
CA ALA A 289 8.35 -3.45 21.47
C ALA A 289 9.55 -4.37 21.25
N TYR A 290 10.03 -5.04 22.31
CA TYR A 290 11.06 -6.06 22.19
C TYR A 290 10.61 -7.22 21.32
N THR A 291 9.39 -7.75 21.52
CA THR A 291 8.87 -8.88 20.72
C THR A 291 8.79 -8.54 19.24
N TYR A 292 8.25 -7.38 18.86
CA TYR A 292 8.13 -7.01 17.45
C TYR A 292 9.47 -6.61 16.81
N ARG A 293 10.42 -6.06 17.59
CA ARG A 293 11.80 -5.89 17.13
C ARG A 293 12.48 -7.23 16.88
N GLY A 294 12.31 -8.20 17.78
CA GLY A 294 12.81 -9.56 17.60
C GLY A 294 12.22 -10.24 16.37
N LEU A 295 10.92 -10.05 16.12
CA LEU A 295 10.25 -10.54 14.92
C LEU A 295 10.83 -9.93 13.65
N ALA A 296 11.11 -8.63 13.63
CA ALA A 296 11.75 -7.95 12.50
C ALA A 296 13.21 -8.43 12.29
N LYS A 297 13.99 -8.58 13.37
CA LYS A 297 15.36 -9.13 13.32
C LYS A 297 15.40 -10.57 12.79
N SER A 298 14.44 -11.40 13.18
CA SER A 298 14.32 -12.78 12.66
C SER A 298 14.09 -12.79 11.14
N LYS A 299 13.29 -11.85 10.60
CA LYS A 299 13.11 -11.69 9.15
C LYS A 299 14.38 -11.25 8.43
N LEU A 300 15.24 -10.51 9.11
CA LEU A 300 16.58 -10.13 8.66
C LEU A 300 17.63 -11.22 8.89
N GLN A 301 17.24 -12.43 9.32
CA GLN A 301 18.13 -13.54 9.67
C GLN A 301 19.10 -13.25 10.83
N ASN A 302 18.91 -12.15 11.57
CA ASN A 302 19.61 -11.89 12.82
C ASN A 302 18.93 -12.69 13.95
N TYR A 303 19.17 -14.00 13.95
CA TYR A 303 18.52 -14.93 14.86
C TYR A 303 18.95 -14.72 16.32
N GLN A 304 20.23 -14.45 16.57
CA GLN A 304 20.70 -14.20 17.94
C GLN A 304 20.05 -12.94 18.52
N GLY A 305 20.10 -11.82 17.79
CA GLY A 305 19.48 -10.58 18.26
C GLY A 305 17.95 -10.66 18.40
N ALA A 306 17.29 -11.61 17.71
CA ALA A 306 15.88 -11.91 17.91
C ALA A 306 15.62 -12.72 19.18
N LEU A 307 16.47 -13.71 19.48
CA LEU A 307 16.42 -14.47 20.74
C LEU A 307 16.59 -13.54 21.94
N ASP A 308 17.61 -12.67 21.91
CA ASP A 308 17.88 -11.71 22.99
C ASP A 308 16.66 -10.79 23.23
N ASP A 309 16.01 -10.33 22.16
CA ASP A 309 14.80 -9.50 22.26
C ASP A 309 13.60 -10.28 22.84
N TYR A 310 13.39 -11.55 22.45
CA TYR A 310 12.32 -12.36 23.01
C TYR A 310 12.56 -12.71 24.48
N GLU A 311 13.80 -13.02 24.86
CA GLU A 311 14.19 -13.24 26.25
C GLU A 311 13.91 -11.99 27.08
N ARG A 312 14.32 -10.82 26.59
CA ARG A 312 14.05 -9.56 27.28
C ARG A 312 12.55 -9.27 27.42
N ALA A 313 11.75 -9.55 26.38
CA ALA A 313 10.30 -9.42 26.45
C ALA A 313 9.68 -10.32 27.52
N ILE A 314 10.18 -11.55 27.65
CA ILE A 314 9.74 -12.54 28.66
C ILE A 314 10.16 -12.13 30.07
N GLU A 315 11.36 -11.60 30.26
CA GLU A 315 11.82 -11.06 31.55
C GLU A 315 10.93 -9.90 32.01
N ILE A 316 10.59 -8.99 31.08
CA ILE A 316 9.72 -7.84 31.36
C ILE A 316 8.28 -8.30 31.67
N ASN A 317 7.76 -9.24 30.88
CA ASN A 317 6.41 -9.78 31.06
C ASN A 317 6.38 -11.31 30.87
N PRO A 318 6.50 -12.09 31.95
CA PRO A 318 6.44 -13.56 31.91
C PRO A 318 5.09 -14.15 31.48
N SER A 319 4.07 -13.30 31.29
CA SER A 319 2.75 -13.66 30.79
C SER A 319 2.52 -13.18 29.34
N TYR A 320 3.58 -12.85 28.59
CA TYR A 320 3.47 -12.44 27.19
C TYR A 320 3.57 -13.64 26.23
N ALA A 321 2.44 -14.32 25.99
CA ALA A 321 2.38 -15.55 25.19
C ALA A 321 2.98 -15.42 23.77
N GLU A 322 2.90 -14.25 23.16
CA GLU A 322 3.41 -14.02 21.81
C GLU A 322 4.94 -14.14 21.75
N ALA A 323 5.68 -13.67 22.76
CA ALA A 323 7.13 -13.80 22.81
C ALA A 323 7.57 -15.26 22.87
N TYR A 324 6.95 -16.07 23.74
CA TYR A 324 7.21 -17.50 23.82
C TYR A 324 6.95 -18.21 22.48
N ASN A 325 5.80 -17.97 21.84
CA ASN A 325 5.49 -18.56 20.54
C ASN A 325 6.51 -18.17 19.46
N ASN A 326 6.91 -16.89 19.41
CA ASN A 326 7.85 -16.42 18.39
C ASN A 326 9.26 -16.99 18.63
N ARG A 327 9.69 -17.11 19.89
CA ARG A 327 10.93 -17.80 20.26
C ARG A 327 10.89 -19.29 19.92
N ALA A 328 9.77 -19.96 20.18
CA ALA A 328 9.57 -21.37 19.82
C ALA A 328 9.74 -21.63 18.31
N TYR A 329 9.17 -20.76 17.45
CA TYR A 329 9.36 -20.88 16.01
C TYR A 329 10.82 -20.71 15.59
N LEU A 330 11.58 -19.87 16.30
CA LEU A 330 13.02 -19.72 16.05
C LEU A 330 13.80 -20.96 16.51
N TYR A 331 13.41 -21.58 17.62
CA TYR A 331 13.97 -22.88 18.03
C TYR A 331 13.65 -24.01 17.06
N ILE A 332 12.48 -24.03 16.43
CA ILE A 332 12.19 -24.99 15.33
C ILE A 332 13.21 -24.84 14.19
N GLN A 333 13.54 -23.59 13.79
CA GLN A 333 14.51 -23.35 12.72
C GLN A 333 15.93 -23.82 13.09
N GLN A 334 16.24 -23.90 14.38
CA GLN A 334 17.49 -24.43 14.92
C GLN A 334 17.40 -25.93 15.27
N GLU A 335 16.31 -26.61 14.92
CA GLU A 335 16.02 -28.02 15.26
C GLU A 335 15.98 -28.32 16.77
N LYS A 336 15.87 -27.28 17.62
CA LYS A 336 15.76 -27.39 19.08
C LYS A 336 14.32 -27.68 19.52
N TYR A 337 13.79 -28.82 19.07
CA TYR A 337 12.36 -29.14 19.22
C TYR A 337 11.86 -29.20 20.66
N GLN A 338 12.68 -29.67 21.61
CA GLN A 338 12.27 -29.75 23.01
C GLN A 338 12.07 -28.36 23.63
N LEU A 339 12.97 -27.41 23.36
CA LEU A 339 12.83 -26.03 23.81
C LEU A 339 11.62 -25.35 23.15
N ALA A 340 11.40 -25.60 21.86
CA ALA A 340 10.22 -25.08 21.16
C ALA A 340 8.91 -25.60 21.76
N LEU A 341 8.84 -26.89 22.11
CA LEU A 341 7.67 -27.49 22.77
C LEU A 341 7.40 -26.85 24.13
N GLN A 342 8.44 -26.64 24.95
CA GLN A 342 8.31 -25.95 26.24
C GLN A 342 7.77 -24.53 26.09
N ASP A 343 8.28 -23.76 25.12
CA ASP A 343 7.80 -22.41 24.87
C ASP A 343 6.35 -22.40 24.35
N PHE A 344 5.96 -23.35 23.48
CA PHE A 344 4.56 -23.48 23.08
C PHE A 344 3.64 -23.88 24.23
N ASP A 345 4.06 -24.80 25.10
CA ASP A 345 3.31 -25.17 26.29
C ASP A 345 3.15 -23.97 27.23
N ARG A 346 4.19 -23.15 27.38
CA ARG A 346 4.10 -21.91 28.14
C ARG A 346 3.13 -20.92 27.50
N ALA A 347 3.21 -20.69 26.19
CA ALA A 347 2.27 -19.82 25.47
C ALA A 347 0.81 -20.30 25.60
N ILE A 348 0.57 -21.60 25.56
CA ILE A 348 -0.75 -22.21 25.74
C ILE A 348 -1.23 -22.08 27.20
N SER A 349 -0.34 -22.24 28.18
CA SER A 349 -0.70 -22.06 29.60
C SER A 349 -1.14 -20.63 29.91
N ILE A 350 -0.55 -19.65 29.23
CA ILE A 350 -0.89 -18.23 29.35
C ILE A 350 -2.16 -17.92 28.56
N ASN A 351 -2.27 -18.42 27.33
CA ASN A 351 -3.43 -18.26 26.46
C ASN A 351 -3.88 -19.62 25.91
N PRO A 352 -4.86 -20.29 26.55
CA PRO A 352 -5.33 -21.60 26.14
C PRO A 352 -5.96 -21.65 24.75
N GLN A 353 -6.28 -20.51 24.13
CA GLN A 353 -6.87 -20.43 22.79
C GLN A 353 -5.82 -20.07 21.72
N TYR A 354 -4.54 -20.11 22.03
CA TYR A 354 -3.48 -19.65 21.15
C TYR A 354 -3.19 -20.64 20.00
N ALA A 355 -4.02 -20.60 18.96
CA ALA A 355 -4.01 -21.52 17.82
C ALA A 355 -2.62 -21.67 17.16
N SER A 356 -1.82 -20.59 17.13
CA SER A 356 -0.47 -20.60 16.57
C SER A 356 0.47 -21.57 17.31
N ALA A 357 0.39 -21.64 18.64
CA ALA A 357 1.24 -22.50 19.44
C ALA A 357 0.86 -23.99 19.26
N TYR A 358 -0.45 -24.31 19.25
CA TYR A 358 -0.92 -25.65 18.91
C TYR A 358 -0.46 -26.09 17.52
N ASN A 359 -0.54 -25.21 16.51
CA ASN A 359 -0.04 -25.51 15.17
C ASN A 359 1.49 -25.72 15.15
N GLY A 360 2.22 -24.94 15.95
CA GLY A 360 3.67 -25.11 16.12
C GLY A 360 4.04 -26.49 16.65
N LYS A 361 3.36 -26.93 17.74
CA LYS A 361 3.49 -28.31 18.26
C LYS A 361 3.13 -29.35 17.21
N ALA A 362 2.03 -29.15 16.48
CA ALA A 362 1.63 -30.07 15.42
C ALA A 362 2.70 -30.21 14.33
N SER A 363 3.36 -29.10 13.97
CA SER A 363 4.47 -29.12 13.01
C SER A 363 5.64 -29.96 13.51
N ILE A 364 6.04 -29.79 14.77
CA ILE A 364 7.12 -30.57 15.38
C ILE A 364 6.79 -32.06 15.38
N TYR A 365 5.56 -32.43 15.74
CA TYR A 365 5.16 -33.84 15.76
C TYR A 365 5.05 -34.46 14.35
N VAL A 366 4.75 -33.68 13.31
CA VAL A 366 4.87 -34.17 11.92
C VAL A 366 6.31 -34.54 11.59
N GLU A 367 7.28 -33.68 11.93
CA GLU A 367 8.70 -33.92 11.68
C GLU A 367 9.22 -35.14 12.48
N GLN A 368 8.77 -35.29 13.72
CA GLN A 368 9.09 -36.44 14.57
C GLN A 368 8.31 -37.71 14.19
N LYS A 369 7.42 -37.65 13.20
CA LYS A 369 6.53 -38.75 12.76
C LYS A 369 5.55 -39.25 13.83
N ASP A 370 5.34 -38.49 14.91
CA ASP A 370 4.28 -38.73 15.89
C ASP A 370 2.95 -38.18 15.34
N TYR A 371 2.42 -38.88 14.34
CA TYR A 371 1.28 -38.41 13.57
C TYR A 371 -0.01 -38.28 14.40
N SER A 372 -0.15 -39.08 15.47
CA SER A 372 -1.30 -39.00 16.38
C SER A 372 -1.32 -37.66 17.11
N LYS A 373 -0.20 -37.27 17.74
CA LYS A 373 -0.09 -35.96 18.41
C LYS A 373 -0.16 -34.80 17.42
N ALA A 374 0.37 -34.96 16.22
CA ALA A 374 0.24 -33.96 15.16
C ALA A 374 -1.24 -33.67 14.83
N VAL A 375 -2.05 -34.73 14.66
CA VAL A 375 -3.50 -34.60 14.39
C VAL A 375 -4.23 -33.95 15.56
N GLN A 376 -3.93 -34.35 16.81
CA GLN A 376 -4.55 -33.79 18.00
C GLN A 376 -4.29 -32.29 18.11
N ASN A 377 -3.02 -31.87 18.08
CA ASN A 377 -2.65 -30.46 18.23
C ASN A 377 -3.15 -29.60 17.06
N ALA A 378 -3.09 -30.10 15.83
CA ALA A 378 -3.63 -29.38 14.68
C ALA A 378 -5.17 -29.25 14.75
N THR A 379 -5.86 -30.21 15.38
CA THR A 379 -7.32 -30.14 15.60
C THR A 379 -7.67 -29.03 16.59
N GLU A 380 -6.94 -28.89 17.70
CA GLU A 380 -7.13 -27.76 18.62
C GLU A 380 -6.81 -26.42 17.94
N ALA A 381 -5.74 -26.35 17.14
CA ALA A 381 -5.44 -25.13 16.37
C ALA A 381 -6.59 -24.74 15.41
N ILE A 382 -7.24 -25.71 14.76
CA ILE A 382 -8.40 -25.47 13.89
C ILE A 382 -9.64 -25.09 14.71
N ARG A 383 -9.83 -25.67 15.90
CA ARG A 383 -10.93 -25.34 16.80
C ARG A 383 -10.90 -23.86 17.20
N PHE A 384 -9.72 -23.35 17.56
CA PHE A 384 -9.55 -21.94 17.95
C PHE A 384 -9.44 -21.00 16.74
N ASN A 385 -8.98 -21.49 15.59
CA ASN A 385 -8.98 -20.73 14.34
C ASN A 385 -9.41 -21.62 13.15
N SER A 386 -10.71 -21.56 12.84
CA SER A 386 -11.35 -22.40 11.82
C SER A 386 -10.88 -22.13 10.38
N ARG A 387 -10.16 -21.02 10.15
CA ARG A 387 -9.60 -20.61 8.86
C ARG A 387 -8.08 -20.78 8.79
N TYR A 388 -7.48 -21.49 9.74
CA TYR A 388 -6.02 -21.61 9.81
C TYR A 388 -5.46 -22.62 8.80
N ALA A 389 -5.08 -22.13 7.61
CA ALA A 389 -4.59 -22.97 6.51
C ALA A 389 -3.43 -23.91 6.89
N ARG A 390 -2.46 -23.44 7.70
CA ARG A 390 -1.31 -24.24 8.14
C ARG A 390 -1.72 -25.40 9.04
N ALA A 391 -2.67 -25.18 9.95
CA ALA A 391 -3.17 -26.24 10.82
C ALA A 391 -3.89 -27.34 10.03
N TYR A 392 -4.71 -26.99 9.03
CA TYR A 392 -5.27 -27.99 8.12
C TYR A 392 -4.18 -28.76 7.37
N ASN A 393 -3.14 -28.11 6.87
CA ASN A 393 -2.04 -28.82 6.21
C ASN A 393 -1.32 -29.77 7.18
N ASN A 394 -1.01 -29.35 8.41
CA ASN A 394 -0.33 -30.20 9.40
C ASN A 394 -1.21 -31.36 9.85
N ARG A 395 -2.52 -31.14 10.05
CA ARG A 395 -3.46 -32.24 10.32
C ARG A 395 -3.52 -33.20 9.13
N GLY A 396 -3.57 -32.68 7.91
CA GLY A 396 -3.56 -33.48 6.69
C GLY A 396 -2.29 -34.32 6.53
N LEU A 397 -1.12 -33.77 6.90
CA LEU A 397 0.15 -34.52 6.92
C LEU A 397 0.14 -35.62 7.97
N GLY A 398 -0.36 -35.34 9.19
CA GLY A 398 -0.56 -36.36 10.22
C GLY A 398 -1.50 -37.48 9.76
N GLN A 399 -2.67 -37.13 9.21
CA GLN A 399 -3.61 -38.10 8.65
C GLN A 399 -3.00 -38.92 7.51
N TYR A 400 -2.21 -38.30 6.63
CA TYR A 400 -1.49 -39.01 5.57
C TYR A 400 -0.48 -40.01 6.14
N GLY A 401 0.26 -39.63 7.18
CA GLY A 401 1.19 -40.51 7.89
C GLY A 401 0.50 -41.71 8.56
N LEU A 402 -0.71 -41.50 9.08
CA LEU A 402 -1.60 -42.56 9.59
C LEU A 402 -2.31 -43.37 8.49
N LYS A 403 -2.00 -43.11 7.21
CA LYS A 403 -2.64 -43.73 6.04
C LYS A 403 -4.14 -43.42 5.87
N ASN A 404 -4.67 -42.43 6.57
CA ASN A 404 -6.03 -41.92 6.43
C ASN A 404 -6.14 -40.94 5.25
N TYR A 405 -5.89 -41.43 4.03
CA TYR A 405 -5.69 -40.59 2.86
C TYR A 405 -6.92 -39.75 2.45
N GLN A 406 -8.13 -40.27 2.67
CA GLN A 406 -9.38 -39.53 2.41
C GLN A 406 -9.51 -38.31 3.34
N ALA A 407 -9.21 -38.49 4.63
CA ALA A 407 -9.20 -37.40 5.61
C ALA A 407 -8.11 -36.37 5.28
N ALA A 408 -6.90 -36.84 4.94
CA ALA A 408 -5.80 -35.99 4.49
C ALA A 408 -6.19 -35.14 3.27
N ALA A 409 -6.82 -35.74 2.25
CA ALA A 409 -7.27 -35.03 1.06
C ALA A 409 -8.32 -33.94 1.37
N LYS A 410 -9.21 -34.18 2.35
CA LYS A 410 -10.17 -33.18 2.84
C LYS A 410 -9.47 -32.01 3.52
N ASP A 411 -8.50 -32.29 4.38
CA ASP A 411 -7.74 -31.26 5.08
C ASP A 411 -6.88 -30.41 4.13
N PHE A 412 -6.18 -31.03 3.18
CA PHE A 412 -5.43 -30.26 2.17
C PHE A 412 -6.34 -29.39 1.30
N ARG A 413 -7.59 -29.83 1.04
CA ARG A 413 -8.58 -29.00 0.34
C ARG A 413 -8.94 -27.75 1.15
N ASN A 414 -9.12 -27.89 2.47
CA ASN A 414 -9.36 -26.75 3.36
C ASN A 414 -8.13 -25.82 3.44
N ALA A 415 -6.91 -26.37 3.52
CA ALA A 415 -5.69 -25.57 3.47
C ALA A 415 -5.61 -24.71 2.19
N ILE A 416 -5.93 -25.30 1.03
CA ILE A 416 -5.99 -24.59 -0.26
C ILE A 416 -7.11 -23.54 -0.30
N LYS A 417 -8.28 -23.84 0.27
CA LYS A 417 -9.41 -22.90 0.36
C LYS A 417 -8.99 -21.59 1.05
N PHE A 418 -8.19 -21.70 2.10
CA PHE A 418 -7.73 -20.55 2.89
C PHE A 418 -6.37 -19.97 2.41
N SER A 419 -5.61 -20.69 1.59
CA SER A 419 -4.38 -20.20 0.96
C SER A 419 -4.22 -20.71 -0.47
N ARG A 420 -4.73 -19.93 -1.44
CA ARG A 420 -4.83 -20.33 -2.85
C ARG A 420 -3.50 -20.33 -3.61
N ARG A 421 -2.46 -19.64 -3.11
CA ARG A 421 -1.12 -19.55 -3.74
C ARG A 421 -0.06 -20.38 -3.02
N TRP A 422 -0.45 -21.49 -2.40
CA TRP A 422 0.47 -22.37 -1.66
C TRP A 422 0.80 -23.65 -2.43
N ALA A 423 1.94 -23.69 -3.11
CA ALA A 423 2.35 -24.82 -3.95
C ALA A 423 2.40 -26.15 -3.19
N THR A 424 3.01 -26.16 -1.99
CA THR A 424 3.16 -27.37 -1.16
C THR A 424 1.80 -27.95 -0.74
N ALA A 425 0.79 -27.12 -0.45
CA ALA A 425 -0.55 -27.61 -0.14
C ALA A 425 -1.21 -28.30 -1.34
N TYR A 426 -1.06 -27.77 -2.56
CA TYR A 426 -1.51 -28.47 -3.76
C TYR A 426 -0.77 -29.78 -3.99
N TYR A 427 0.55 -29.79 -3.81
CA TYR A 427 1.36 -30.99 -3.89
C TYR A 427 0.89 -32.08 -2.89
N ASN A 428 0.73 -31.73 -1.62
CA ASN A 428 0.22 -32.65 -0.59
C ASN A 428 -1.19 -33.17 -0.92
N SER A 429 -2.05 -32.27 -1.42
CA SER A 429 -3.41 -32.61 -1.89
C SER A 429 -3.40 -33.59 -3.08
N GLY A 430 -2.43 -33.44 -3.99
CA GLY A 430 -2.20 -34.35 -5.11
C GLY A 430 -1.69 -35.71 -4.65
N ARG A 431 -0.75 -35.74 -3.68
CA ARG A 431 -0.25 -36.98 -3.07
C ARG A 431 -1.34 -37.78 -2.39
N ALA A 432 -2.17 -37.13 -1.57
CA ALA A 432 -3.30 -37.78 -0.92
C ALA A 432 -4.30 -38.38 -1.93
N ARG A 433 -4.56 -37.66 -3.04
CA ARG A 433 -5.43 -38.15 -4.13
C ARG A 433 -4.82 -39.31 -4.91
N TYR A 434 -3.52 -39.27 -5.15
CA TYR A 434 -2.79 -40.37 -5.77
C TYR A 434 -2.90 -41.63 -4.91
N ALA A 435 -2.71 -41.52 -3.60
CA ALA A 435 -2.79 -42.63 -2.66
C ALA A 435 -4.18 -43.31 -2.60
N ILE A 436 -5.26 -42.59 -2.91
CA ILE A 436 -6.63 -43.16 -3.03
C ILE A 436 -7.01 -43.55 -4.47
N GLY A 437 -6.06 -43.56 -5.41
CA GLY A 437 -6.28 -43.98 -6.80
C GLY A 437 -6.90 -42.92 -7.72
N LEU A 438 -7.12 -41.69 -7.26
CA LEU A 438 -7.71 -40.61 -8.06
C LEU A 438 -6.65 -39.89 -8.92
N TYR A 439 -5.97 -40.63 -9.80
CA TYR A 439 -4.81 -40.16 -10.56
C TYR A 439 -5.09 -38.93 -11.45
N LYS A 440 -6.28 -38.87 -12.06
CA LYS A 440 -6.69 -37.72 -12.91
C LYS A 440 -6.75 -36.44 -12.10
N ASP A 441 -7.32 -36.49 -10.90
CA ASP A 441 -7.41 -35.33 -10.02
C ASP A 441 -6.07 -35.03 -9.35
N ALA A 442 -5.29 -36.04 -8.98
CA ALA A 442 -3.91 -35.85 -8.51
C ALA A 442 -3.08 -35.04 -9.51
N THR A 443 -3.16 -35.39 -10.80
CA THR A 443 -2.49 -34.65 -11.89
C THR A 443 -2.86 -33.16 -11.88
N LYS A 444 -4.15 -32.82 -11.77
CA LYS A 444 -4.63 -31.42 -11.73
C LYS A 444 -4.03 -30.64 -10.57
N HIS A 445 -3.91 -31.28 -9.40
CA HIS A 445 -3.32 -30.67 -8.22
C HIS A 445 -1.81 -30.46 -8.39
N PHE A 446 -1.08 -31.42 -8.96
CA PHE A 446 0.33 -31.24 -9.29
C PHE A 446 0.55 -30.15 -10.35
N ASP A 447 -0.33 -30.04 -11.36
CA ASP A 447 -0.29 -28.96 -12.35
C ASP A 447 -0.41 -27.58 -11.67
N LYS A 448 -1.30 -27.44 -10.69
CA LYS A 448 -1.43 -26.21 -9.90
C LYS A 448 -0.21 -25.94 -9.04
N ALA A 449 0.35 -26.94 -8.37
CA ALA A 449 1.58 -26.81 -7.60
C ALA A 449 2.74 -26.29 -8.48
N ILE A 450 2.92 -26.88 -9.67
CA ILE A 450 3.95 -26.51 -10.64
C ILE A 450 3.70 -25.13 -11.24
N LYS A 451 2.43 -24.75 -11.47
CA LYS A 451 2.08 -23.41 -11.93
C LYS A 451 2.48 -22.34 -10.92
N ILE A 452 2.36 -22.64 -9.62
CA ILE A 452 2.73 -21.73 -8.53
C ILE A 452 4.25 -21.70 -8.33
N ASN A 453 4.90 -22.88 -8.30
CA ASN A 453 6.34 -23.01 -8.19
C ASN A 453 6.87 -23.96 -9.28
N ARG A 454 7.48 -23.39 -10.32
CA ARG A 454 8.02 -24.15 -11.46
C ARG A 454 9.21 -25.02 -11.11
N GLU A 455 9.87 -24.77 -9.98
CA GLU A 455 11.04 -25.51 -9.50
C GLU A 455 10.68 -26.61 -8.48
N HIS A 456 9.39 -26.87 -8.26
CA HIS A 456 8.94 -27.91 -7.33
C HIS A 456 9.20 -29.32 -7.90
N VAL A 457 10.41 -29.85 -7.69
CA VAL A 457 10.89 -31.13 -8.23
C VAL A 457 9.94 -32.29 -7.89
N ASP A 458 9.53 -32.42 -6.62
CA ASP A 458 8.65 -33.51 -6.21
C ASP A 458 7.28 -33.47 -6.87
N ALA A 459 6.75 -32.29 -7.20
CA ALA A 459 5.46 -32.18 -7.89
C ALA A 459 5.55 -32.75 -9.31
N TYR A 460 6.69 -32.58 -10.01
CA TYR A 460 6.91 -33.25 -11.30
C TYR A 460 7.04 -34.76 -11.14
N TYR A 461 7.78 -35.21 -10.13
CA TYR A 461 7.95 -36.64 -9.87
C TYR A 461 6.61 -37.33 -9.62
N TYR A 462 5.79 -36.83 -8.68
CA TYR A 462 4.49 -37.42 -8.41
C TYR A 462 3.49 -37.24 -9.56
N ARG A 463 3.62 -36.19 -10.38
CA ARG A 463 2.84 -36.06 -11.62
C ARG A 463 3.24 -37.10 -12.65
N SER A 464 4.53 -37.46 -12.75
CA SER A 464 5.01 -38.53 -13.63
C SER A 464 4.44 -39.89 -13.22
N LEU A 465 4.40 -40.19 -11.92
CA LEU A 465 3.74 -41.38 -11.37
C LEU A 465 2.25 -41.41 -11.74
N ALA A 466 1.52 -40.31 -11.44
CA ALA A 466 0.09 -40.22 -11.74
C ALA A 466 -0.22 -40.32 -13.25
N ARG A 467 0.70 -39.87 -14.12
CA ARG A 467 0.57 -39.99 -15.58
C ARG A 467 0.87 -41.41 -16.05
N PHE A 468 1.87 -42.07 -15.48
CA PHE A 468 2.17 -43.47 -15.75
C PHE A 468 0.97 -44.38 -15.42
N ASP A 469 0.37 -44.23 -14.24
CA ASP A 469 -0.81 -45.01 -13.83
C ASP A 469 -2.04 -44.73 -14.71
N ARG A 470 -2.07 -43.56 -15.37
CA ARG A 470 -3.08 -43.20 -16.36
C ARG A 470 -2.72 -43.65 -17.79
N LYS A 471 -1.66 -44.43 -17.95
CA LYS A 471 -1.12 -44.91 -19.24
C LYS A 471 -0.68 -43.77 -20.18
N LYS A 472 -0.34 -42.60 -19.64
CA LYS A 472 0.19 -41.44 -20.38
C LYS A 472 1.72 -41.45 -20.35
N TYR A 473 2.32 -42.44 -20.98
CA TYR A 473 3.73 -42.77 -20.80
C TYR A 473 4.67 -41.68 -21.34
N GLU A 474 4.37 -41.07 -22.48
CA GLU A 474 5.17 -39.97 -23.05
C GLU A 474 5.17 -38.75 -22.13
N ASP A 475 4.02 -38.41 -21.55
CA ASP A 475 3.89 -37.29 -20.61
C ASP A 475 4.54 -37.59 -19.25
N ALA A 476 4.58 -38.86 -18.84
CA ALA A 476 5.33 -39.31 -17.68
C ALA A 476 6.83 -39.13 -17.92
N ILE A 477 7.36 -39.59 -19.06
CA ILE A 477 8.78 -39.42 -19.45
C ILE A 477 9.18 -37.95 -19.49
N LYS A 478 8.32 -37.06 -20.03
CA LYS A 478 8.59 -35.61 -20.04
C LYS A 478 8.77 -35.06 -18.63
N ASP A 479 7.92 -35.46 -17.69
CA ASP A 479 8.03 -35.02 -16.29
C ASP A 479 9.26 -35.63 -15.60
N SER A 480 9.55 -36.91 -15.84
CA SER A 480 10.75 -37.58 -15.31
C SER A 480 12.04 -36.90 -15.80
N ASN A 481 12.11 -36.54 -17.08
CA ASN A 481 13.24 -35.79 -17.62
C ASN A 481 13.38 -34.41 -16.96
N ARG A 482 12.27 -33.74 -16.64
CA ARG A 482 12.29 -32.46 -15.89
C ARG A 482 12.78 -32.62 -14.44
N VAL A 483 12.53 -33.77 -13.81
CA VAL A 483 13.08 -34.09 -12.49
C VAL A 483 14.57 -34.35 -12.60
N ILE A 484 14.98 -35.20 -13.54
CA ILE A 484 16.38 -35.59 -13.78
C ILE A 484 17.25 -34.37 -14.12
N ALA A 485 16.76 -33.47 -14.99
CA ALA A 485 17.49 -32.27 -15.37
C ALA A 485 17.78 -31.35 -14.16
N ARG A 486 16.91 -31.33 -13.15
CA ARG A 486 17.06 -30.53 -11.93
C ARG A 486 17.81 -31.25 -10.82
N ASN A 487 17.61 -32.56 -10.72
CA ASN A 487 18.27 -33.41 -9.75
C ASN A 487 18.69 -34.73 -10.42
N PRO A 488 19.90 -34.79 -11.00
CA PRO A 488 20.43 -35.99 -11.64
C PRO A 488 20.63 -37.17 -10.67
N SER A 489 20.59 -36.95 -9.36
CA SER A 489 20.69 -37.99 -8.33
C SER A 489 19.33 -38.55 -7.87
N TYR A 490 18.23 -38.16 -8.54
CA TYR A 490 16.88 -38.63 -8.22
C TYR A 490 16.59 -39.98 -8.88
N ALA A 491 17.10 -41.07 -8.29
CA ALA A 491 17.00 -42.43 -8.82
C ALA A 491 15.56 -42.84 -9.23
N ALA A 492 14.56 -42.52 -8.41
CA ALA A 492 13.18 -42.91 -8.67
C ALA A 492 12.59 -42.26 -9.95
N ALA A 493 13.14 -41.12 -10.40
CA ALA A 493 12.73 -40.49 -11.66
C ALA A 493 13.23 -41.27 -12.88
N TYR A 494 14.42 -41.86 -12.79
CA TYR A 494 14.94 -42.77 -13.81
C TYR A 494 14.15 -44.08 -13.85
N GLU A 495 13.76 -44.62 -12.69
CA GLU A 495 12.92 -45.83 -12.63
C GLU A 495 11.57 -45.63 -13.33
N ILE A 496 10.85 -44.55 -13.02
CA ILE A 496 9.55 -44.31 -13.67
C ILE A 496 9.70 -43.99 -15.17
N LYS A 497 10.81 -43.37 -15.58
CA LYS A 497 11.15 -43.19 -17.00
C LYS A 497 11.37 -44.54 -17.69
N GLY A 498 12.16 -45.44 -17.10
CA GLY A 498 12.41 -46.78 -17.62
C GLY A 498 11.12 -47.59 -17.74
N LYS A 499 10.28 -47.59 -16.71
CA LYS A 499 8.95 -48.23 -16.71
C LYS A 499 8.06 -47.69 -17.84
N SER A 500 8.05 -46.37 -18.02
CA SER A 500 7.27 -45.72 -19.09
C SER A 500 7.80 -46.10 -20.49
N LEU A 501 9.12 -46.23 -20.65
CA LEU A 501 9.74 -46.63 -21.91
C LEU A 501 9.45 -48.10 -22.26
N LEU A 502 9.49 -49.00 -21.27
CA LEU A 502 9.05 -50.40 -21.47
C LEU A 502 7.60 -50.47 -21.93
N ALA A 503 6.71 -49.70 -21.30
CA ALA A 503 5.30 -49.66 -21.69
C ALA A 503 5.08 -49.13 -23.11
N LEU A 504 6.05 -48.42 -23.69
CA LEU A 504 6.08 -47.94 -25.07
C LEU A 504 6.89 -48.85 -26.01
N ASN A 505 7.26 -50.05 -25.57
CA ASN A 505 8.07 -51.01 -26.31
C ASN A 505 9.46 -50.47 -26.73
N LYS A 506 10.12 -49.73 -25.82
CA LYS A 506 11.47 -49.17 -26.00
C LYS A 506 12.47 -49.78 -24.99
N PRO A 507 12.82 -51.07 -25.14
CA PRO A 507 13.57 -51.81 -24.12
C PRO A 507 15.02 -51.33 -23.95
N VAL A 508 15.67 -50.86 -25.02
CA VAL A 508 17.07 -50.39 -24.97
C VAL A 508 17.18 -49.12 -24.14
N GLU A 509 16.33 -48.12 -24.43
CA GLU A 509 16.31 -46.86 -23.67
C GLU A 509 15.80 -47.06 -22.25
N ALA A 510 14.88 -48.02 -22.04
CA ALA A 510 14.44 -48.39 -20.71
C ALA A 510 15.57 -48.95 -19.86
N LYS A 511 16.35 -49.90 -20.40
CA LYS A 511 17.53 -50.48 -19.74
C LYS A 511 18.54 -49.41 -19.37
N GLN A 512 18.84 -48.48 -20.28
CA GLN A 512 19.72 -47.34 -19.98
C GLN A 512 19.21 -46.48 -18.81
N ALA A 513 17.90 -46.21 -18.74
CA ALA A 513 17.32 -45.48 -17.63
C ALA A 513 17.44 -46.28 -16.31
N PHE A 514 17.17 -47.59 -16.33
CA PHE A 514 17.30 -48.44 -15.17
C PHE A 514 18.76 -48.55 -14.68
N ASP A 515 19.74 -48.69 -15.57
CA ASP A 515 21.17 -48.75 -15.20
C ASP A 515 21.61 -47.47 -14.48
N LYS A 516 21.10 -46.30 -14.90
CA LYS A 516 21.33 -45.04 -14.18
C LYS A 516 20.70 -45.06 -12.79
N ALA A 517 19.47 -45.56 -12.64
CA ALA A 517 18.83 -45.71 -11.33
C ALA A 517 19.61 -46.68 -10.42
N VAL A 518 20.05 -47.83 -10.93
CA VAL A 518 20.89 -48.81 -10.20
C VAL A 518 22.15 -48.15 -9.68
N LYS A 519 22.88 -47.42 -10.54
CA LYS A 519 24.11 -46.74 -10.13
C LYS A 519 23.87 -45.79 -8.96
N ILE A 520 22.77 -45.03 -8.99
CA ILE A 520 22.43 -44.09 -7.92
C ILE A 520 21.98 -44.82 -6.65
N TYR A 521 21.16 -45.87 -6.75
CA TYR A 521 20.75 -46.67 -5.59
C TYR A 521 21.93 -47.37 -4.93
N ALA A 522 22.89 -47.86 -5.71
CA ALA A 522 24.15 -48.43 -5.21
C ALA A 522 24.98 -47.40 -4.43
N GLN A 523 25.11 -46.18 -4.97
CA GLN A 523 25.76 -45.07 -4.25
C GLN A 523 25.07 -44.72 -2.94
N LYS A 524 23.73 -44.87 -2.87
CA LYS A 524 22.93 -44.62 -1.66
C LYS A 524 22.80 -45.84 -0.74
N GLN A 525 23.42 -46.97 -1.08
CA GLN A 525 23.32 -48.24 -0.35
C GLN A 525 21.87 -48.75 -0.16
N ASP A 526 20.96 -48.40 -1.07
CA ASP A 526 19.55 -48.83 -1.02
C ASP A 526 19.41 -50.25 -1.60
N LYS A 527 19.65 -51.25 -0.75
CA LYS A 527 19.65 -52.67 -1.14
C LYS A 527 18.29 -53.16 -1.66
N GLU A 528 17.20 -52.63 -1.12
CA GLU A 528 15.85 -53.06 -1.49
C GLU A 528 15.50 -52.58 -2.91
N SER A 529 15.73 -51.30 -3.20
CA SER A 529 15.50 -50.75 -4.54
C SER A 529 16.38 -51.42 -5.59
N LEU A 530 17.63 -51.74 -5.25
CA LEU A 530 18.55 -52.46 -6.14
C LEU A 530 18.03 -53.84 -6.51
N GLN A 531 17.65 -54.67 -5.52
CA GLN A 531 17.11 -56.01 -5.78
C GLN A 531 15.85 -55.96 -6.65
N ARG A 532 14.96 -54.99 -6.38
CA ARG A 532 13.75 -54.78 -7.19
C ARG A 532 14.08 -54.43 -8.63
N LEU A 533 15.00 -53.49 -8.85
CA LEU A 533 15.34 -53.04 -10.20
C LEU A 533 16.09 -54.11 -11.00
N GLN A 534 17.01 -54.84 -10.36
CA GLN A 534 17.78 -55.91 -11.01
C GLN A 534 16.86 -57.04 -11.51
N LYS A 535 15.85 -57.43 -10.72
CA LYS A 535 14.82 -58.37 -11.18
C LYS A 535 14.04 -57.85 -12.39
N MET A 536 13.75 -56.55 -12.42
CA MET A 536 13.05 -55.92 -13.54
C MET A 536 13.91 -55.90 -14.81
N ILE A 537 15.21 -55.59 -14.68
CA ILE A 537 16.16 -55.57 -15.81
C ILE A 537 16.37 -56.98 -16.37
N ALA A 538 16.41 -58.01 -15.53
CA ALA A 538 16.61 -59.40 -15.97
C ALA A 538 15.47 -59.95 -16.85
N GLY A 539 14.30 -59.30 -16.85
CA GLY A 539 13.15 -59.66 -17.69
C GLY A 539 12.98 -58.80 -18.95
N ILE A 540 13.93 -57.90 -19.25
CA ILE A 540 13.99 -57.05 -20.46
C ILE A 540 15.03 -57.63 -21.40
#